data_AF-A0AAJ2I870-F1
#
_entry.id   AF-A0AAJ2I870-F1
#
_cell.length_a   1.000
_cell.length_b   1.000
_cell.length_c   1.000
_cell.angle_alpha   90.00
_cell.angle_beta   90.00
_cell.angle_gamma   90.00
#
_symmetry.space_group_name_H-M   'P 1'
#
loop_
_entity.id
_entity.type
_entity.pdbx_description
1 polymer ?
#
loop_
_entity_poly.entity_id
_entity_poly.type
_entity_poly.pdbx_seq_one_letter_code
_entity_poly.pdbx_strand_id
1 'polypeptide(L)'
;MPNQINSTNTPKTYDAGDMADVYSEMLERSEPIGYMLQVLQNEITLLPELTGLEEVYFQSITRCFGVLEQLSYDNMQKLAQGEKRLSAEWEKMKGSSHNA
;
A
#
# COMPACT_ATOMS: atom_id res chain seq x y z
N MET A 1 -2.11 39.73 34.07
CA MET A 1 -3.22 39.13 33.29
C MET A 1 -2.78 37.74 32.88
N PRO A 2 -3.53 36.67 33.17
CA PRO A 2 -3.18 35.34 32.65
C PRO A 2 -3.70 35.24 31.21
N ASN A 3 -2.81 34.96 30.26
CA ASN A 3 -3.19 34.63 28.89
C ASN A 3 -3.94 33.29 28.93
N GLN A 4 -5.27 33.33 28.73
CA GLN A 4 -6.05 32.12 28.47
C GLN A 4 -5.66 31.62 27.07
N ILE A 5 -5.00 30.46 27.02
CA ILE A 5 -4.80 29.72 25.77
C ILE A 5 -6.14 29.06 25.43
N ASN A 6 -6.97 29.75 24.64
CA ASN A 6 -8.17 29.17 24.05
C ASN A 6 -7.75 28.28 22.87
N SER A 7 -7.18 27.11 23.15
CA SER A 7 -6.97 26.09 22.12
C SER A 7 -8.18 25.16 22.12
N THR A 8 -9.15 25.45 21.26
CA THR A 8 -10.20 24.50 20.86
C THR A 8 -9.67 23.51 19.82
N ASN A 9 -8.41 23.07 19.94
CA ASN A 9 -7.86 22.03 19.08
C ASN A 9 -8.27 20.66 19.63
N THR A 10 -9.55 20.32 19.48
CA THR A 10 -9.98 18.94 19.65
C THR A 10 -9.36 18.12 18.53
N PRO A 11 -8.66 16.99 18.81
CA PRO A 11 -8.11 16.14 17.76
C PRO A 11 -9.19 15.73 16.77
N LYS A 12 -8.90 15.79 15.47
CA LYS A 12 -9.81 15.28 14.43
C LYS A 12 -10.01 13.78 14.68
N THR A 13 -11.26 13.36 14.84
CA THR A 13 -11.63 11.94 14.84
C THR A 13 -11.81 11.50 13.39
N TYR A 14 -11.11 10.45 12.98
CA TYR A 14 -11.23 9.88 11.64
C TYR A 14 -12.30 8.78 11.65
N ASP A 15 -13.17 8.79 10.65
CA ASP A 15 -14.19 7.76 10.48
C ASP A 15 -13.74 6.66 9.49
N ALA A 16 -14.61 5.67 9.25
CA ALA A 16 -14.30 4.59 8.32
C ALA A 16 -14.18 5.07 6.86
N GLY A 17 -14.82 6.19 6.50
CA GLY A 17 -14.68 6.80 5.19
C GLY A 17 -13.30 7.43 5.02
N ASP A 18 -12.85 8.24 5.98
CA ASP A 18 -11.49 8.81 5.99
C ASP A 18 -10.42 7.69 5.85
N MET A 19 -10.62 6.55 6.53
CA MET A 19 -9.69 5.42 6.46
C MET A 19 -9.77 4.66 5.13
N ALA A 20 -10.97 4.55 4.53
CA ALA A 20 -11.14 3.94 3.20
C ALA A 20 -10.39 4.74 2.13
N ASP A 21 -10.47 6.07 2.18
CA ASP A 21 -9.76 6.96 1.26
C ASP A 21 -8.24 6.78 1.36
N VAL A 22 -7.69 6.68 2.58
CA VAL A 22 -6.26 6.41 2.80
C VAL A 22 -5.84 5.08 2.17
N TYR A 23 -6.65 4.03 2.36
CA TYR A 23 -6.35 2.72 1.77
C TYR A 23 -6.43 2.75 0.23
N SER A 24 -7.40 3.48 -0.32
CA SER A 24 -7.50 3.71 -1.78
C SER A 24 -6.28 4.44 -2.33
N GLU A 25 -5.82 5.51 -1.68
CA GLU A 25 -4.61 6.23 -2.09
C GLU A 25 -3.37 5.33 -2.01
N MET A 26 -3.28 4.51 -0.95
CA MET A 26 -2.19 3.54 -0.82
C MET A 26 -2.22 2.46 -1.91
N LEU A 27 -3.40 2.03 -2.36
CA LEU A 27 -3.55 1.08 -3.47
C LEU A 27 -3.05 1.69 -4.79
N GLU A 28 -3.52 2.89 -5.13
CA GLU A 28 -3.07 3.60 -6.33
C GLU A 28 -1.56 3.79 -6.36
N ARG A 29 -0.96 4.14 -5.21
CA ARG A 29 0.50 4.27 -5.09
C ARG A 29 1.24 2.92 -5.15
N SER A 30 0.59 1.82 -4.81
CA SER A 30 1.19 0.49 -4.82
C SER A 30 1.13 -0.19 -6.19
N GLU A 31 0.16 0.17 -7.03
CA GLU A 31 0.02 -0.35 -8.40
C GLU A 31 1.31 -0.27 -9.23
N PRO A 32 2.04 0.86 -9.30
CA PRO A 32 3.26 0.94 -10.12
C PRO A 32 4.43 0.11 -9.57
N ILE A 33 4.39 -0.35 -8.31
CA ILE A 33 5.48 -1.13 -7.70
C ILE A 33 5.65 -2.47 -8.42
N GLY A 34 4.54 -3.12 -8.81
CA GLY A 34 4.60 -4.39 -9.56
C GLY A 34 5.34 -4.22 -10.89
N TYR A 35 5.05 -3.13 -11.62
CA TYR A 35 5.75 -2.80 -12.85
C TYR A 35 7.25 -2.54 -12.61
N MET A 36 7.60 -1.78 -11.57
CA MET A 36 9.01 -1.50 -11.24
C MET A 36 9.79 -2.77 -10.92
N LEU A 37 9.20 -3.69 -10.15
CA LEU A 37 9.80 -4.98 -9.83
C LEU A 37 10.01 -5.84 -11.08
N GLN A 38 9.02 -5.86 -11.99
CA GLN A 38 9.13 -6.57 -13.27
C GLN A 38 10.28 -6.03 -14.13
N VAL A 39 10.41 -4.70 -14.25
CA VAL A 39 11.52 -4.07 -14.99
C VAL A 39 12.87 -4.49 -14.41
N LEU A 40 13.03 -4.40 -13.09
CA LEU A 40 14.27 -4.78 -12.42
C LEU A 40 14.58 -6.27 -12.55
N GLN A 41 13.56 -7.14 -12.53
CA GLN A 41 13.73 -8.56 -12.76
C GLN A 41 14.23 -8.84 -14.18
N ASN A 42 13.69 -8.15 -15.18
CA ASN A 42 14.18 -8.24 -16.56
C ASN A 42 15.66 -7.83 -16.66
N GLU A 43 16.05 -6.71 -16.02
CA GLU A 43 17.46 -6.29 -15.99
C GLU A 43 18.37 -7.35 -15.35
N ILE A 44 17.93 -7.98 -14.25
CA ILE A 44 18.68 -9.05 -13.60
C ILE A 44 18.83 -10.27 -14.52
N THR A 45 17.80 -10.63 -15.27
CA THR A 45 17.86 -11.76 -16.21
C THR A 45 18.82 -11.53 -17.37
N LEU A 46 19.17 -10.28 -17.69
CA LEU A 46 20.14 -9.94 -18.72
C LEU A 46 21.60 -9.99 -18.22
N LEU A 47 21.81 -9.92 -16.90
CA LEU A 47 23.16 -9.86 -16.32
C LEU A 47 24.07 -11.04 -16.70
N PRO A 48 23.61 -12.31 -16.75
CA PRO A 48 24.46 -13.42 -17.17
C PRO A 48 25.05 -13.21 -18.58
N GLU A 49 24.22 -12.77 -19.53
CA GLU A 49 24.65 -12.49 -20.91
C GLU A 49 25.59 -11.29 -20.98
N LEU A 50 25.26 -10.20 -20.29
CA LEU A 50 26.04 -8.96 -20.31
C LEU A 50 27.41 -9.10 -19.63
N THR A 51 27.52 -9.98 -18.63
CA THR A 51 28.75 -10.15 -17.85
C THR A 51 29.55 -11.39 -18.25
N GLY A 52 28.95 -12.34 -18.96
CA GLY A 52 29.52 -13.65 -19.24
C GLY A 52 29.65 -14.56 -18.00
N LEU A 53 29.04 -14.18 -16.87
CA LEU A 53 29.03 -14.97 -15.64
C LEU A 53 27.85 -15.95 -15.64
N GLU A 54 28.03 -17.09 -14.96
CA GLU A 54 26.96 -18.06 -14.77
C GLU A 54 25.81 -17.50 -13.91
N GLU A 55 24.59 -17.97 -14.16
CA GLU A 55 23.39 -17.56 -13.41
C GLU A 55 23.50 -17.75 -11.90
N VAL A 56 24.32 -18.72 -11.44
CA VAL A 56 24.53 -19.01 -10.02
C VAL A 56 25.01 -17.79 -9.23
N TYR A 57 25.79 -16.90 -9.87
CA TYR A 57 26.29 -15.69 -9.25
C TYR A 57 25.18 -14.64 -9.00
N PHE A 58 24.06 -14.75 -9.71
CA PHE A 58 22.91 -13.84 -9.60
C PHE A 58 21.74 -14.44 -8.82
N GLN A 59 21.80 -15.71 -8.43
CA GLN A 59 20.68 -16.37 -7.71
C GLN A 59 20.26 -15.64 -6.43
N SER A 60 21.20 -15.08 -5.69
CA SER A 60 20.89 -14.34 -4.46
C SER A 60 20.04 -13.10 -4.74
N ILE A 61 20.38 -12.32 -5.77
CA ILE A 61 19.59 -11.14 -6.13
C ILE A 61 18.23 -11.56 -6.70
N THR A 62 18.17 -12.59 -7.54
CA THR A 62 16.90 -13.14 -8.06
C THR A 62 15.96 -13.60 -6.95
N ARG A 63 16.48 -14.29 -5.92
CA ARG A 63 15.68 -14.71 -4.76
C ARG A 63 15.16 -13.52 -3.95
N CYS A 64 16.00 -12.51 -3.71
CA CYS A 64 15.56 -11.28 -3.02
C CYS A 64 14.41 -10.60 -3.77
N PHE A 65 14.48 -10.54 -5.10
CA PHE A 65 13.39 -9.98 -5.91
C PHE A 65 12.09 -10.79 -5.82
N GLY A 66 12.17 -12.13 -5.83
CA GLY A 66 10.98 -12.96 -5.61
C GLY A 66 10.32 -12.72 -4.25
N VAL A 67 11.12 -12.47 -3.19
CA VAL A 67 10.57 -12.10 -1.87
C VAL A 67 9.92 -10.72 -1.90
N LEU A 68 10.54 -9.74 -2.56
CA LEU A 68 9.96 -8.39 -2.69
C LEU A 68 8.64 -8.40 -3.47
N GLU A 69 8.55 -9.20 -4.54
CA GLU A 69 7.34 -9.39 -5.33
C GLU A 69 6.22 -9.98 -4.48
N GLN A 70 6.50 -11.04 -3.71
CA GLN A 70 5.51 -11.63 -2.80
C GLN A 70 5.04 -10.63 -1.74
N LEU A 71 5.96 -9.88 -1.12
CA LEU A 71 5.62 -8.87 -0.12
C LEU A 71 4.77 -7.74 -0.72
N SER A 72 5.08 -7.30 -1.93
CA SER A 72 4.31 -6.28 -2.63
C SER A 72 2.88 -6.79 -2.92
N TYR A 73 2.77 -8.02 -3.42
CA TYR A 73 1.48 -8.66 -3.67
C TYR A 73 0.64 -8.78 -2.40
N ASP A 74 1.22 -9.29 -1.31
CA ASP A 74 0.52 -9.45 -0.03
C ASP A 74 0.05 -8.10 0.53
N ASN A 75 0.87 -7.06 0.40
CA ASN A 75 0.50 -5.71 0.82
C ASN A 75 -0.65 -5.15 -0.01
N MET A 76 -0.62 -5.28 -1.33
CA MET A 76 -1.73 -4.88 -2.20
C MET A 76 -3.04 -5.61 -1.84
N GLN A 77 -2.98 -6.92 -1.57
CA GLN A 77 -4.16 -7.68 -1.16
C GLN A 77 -4.72 -7.19 0.17
N LYS A 78 -3.88 -6.91 1.16
CA LYS A 78 -4.30 -6.36 2.45
C LYS A 78 -4.95 -4.98 2.30
N LEU A 79 -4.36 -4.12 1.46
CA LEU A 79 -4.91 -2.80 1.19
C LEU A 79 -6.27 -2.91 0.50
N ALA A 80 -6.43 -3.77 -0.51
CA ALA A 80 -7.69 -3.97 -1.22
C ALA A 80 -8.80 -4.52 -0.29
N GLN A 81 -8.45 -5.45 0.59
CA GLN A 81 -9.38 -5.97 1.59
C GLN A 81 -9.78 -4.91 2.62
N GLY A 82 -8.83 -4.08 3.05
CA GLY A 82 -9.06 -2.99 4.00
C GLY A 82 -9.97 -1.91 3.43
N GLU A 83 -9.69 -1.44 2.21
CA GLU A 83 -10.51 -0.47 1.47
C GLU A 83 -11.95 -0.97 1.33
N LYS A 84 -12.13 -2.18 0.80
CA LYS A 84 -13.46 -2.79 0.66
C LYS A 84 -14.23 -2.91 1.98
N ARG A 85 -13.56 -3.31 3.07
CA ARG A 85 -14.18 -3.46 4.39
C ARG A 85 -14.64 -2.10 4.93
N LEU A 86 -13.75 -1.10 4.89
CA LEU A 86 -14.00 0.24 5.42
C LEU A 86 -15.08 0.97 4.62
N SER A 87 -15.06 0.86 3.29
CA SER A 87 -16.12 1.38 2.42
C SER A 87 -17.49 0.77 2.75
N ALA A 88 -17.55 -0.54 3.03
CA ALA A 88 -18.79 -1.20 3.43
C ALA A 88 -19.27 -0.78 4.83
N GLU A 89 -18.36 -0.56 5.78
CA GLU A 89 -18.67 -0.03 7.12
C GLU A 89 -19.21 1.40 7.03
N TRP A 90 -18.59 2.24 6.20
CA TRP A 90 -19.02 3.61 5.94
C TRP A 90 -20.43 3.70 5.35
N GLU A 91 -20.73 2.90 4.32
CA GLU A 91 -22.08 2.88 3.71
C GLU A 91 -23.17 2.42 4.70
N LYS A 92 -22.86 1.46 5.59
CA LYS A 92 -23.78 1.05 6.66
C LYS A 92 -24.05 2.18 7.66
N MET A 93 -23.03 2.97 8.00
CA MET A 93 -23.18 4.11 8.91
C MET A 93 -24.04 5.22 8.28
N LYS A 94 -23.86 5.51 6.99
CA LYS A 94 -24.74 6.44 6.25
C LYS A 94 -26.19 5.99 6.24
N GLY A 95 -26.45 4.72 5.94
CA GLY A 95 -27.80 4.16 5.87
C GLY A 95 -28.51 4.09 7.23
N SER A 96 -27.76 3.94 8.32
CA SER A 96 -28.31 3.89 9.69
C SER A 96 -28.68 5.28 10.23
N SER A 97 -28.00 6.34 9.77
CA SER A 97 -28.28 7.73 10.15
C SER A 97 -29.59 8.28 9.56
N HIS A 98 -30.18 7.65 8.55
CA HIS A 98 -31.43 8.10 7.90
C HIS A 98 -32.71 7.48 8.50
N ASN A 99 -32.59 6.51 9.41
CA ASN A 99 -33.73 5.80 10.02
C ASN A 99 -33.88 6.06 11.54
N ALA A 100 -33.24 7.12 12.06
CA ALA A 100 -33.31 7.54 13.46
C ALA A 100 -33.98 8.92 13.58
#